data_AF-A0A226EC51-F1
#
_entry.id   AF-A0A226EC51-F1
#
_cell.length_a   1.000
_cell.length_b   1.000
_cell.length_c   1.000
_cell.angle_alpha   90.00
_cell.angle_beta   90.00
_cell.angle_gamma   90.00
#
_symmetry.space_group_name_H-M   'P 1'
#
loop_
_entity.id
_entity.type
_entity.pdbx_description
1 polymer ?
#
loop_
_entity_poly.entity_id
_entity_poly.type
_entity_poly.pdbx_seq_one_letter_code
_entity_poly.pdbx_strand_id
1 'polypeptide(L)'
;MLNSNTRICTTCTSPTPTQCSLCEIHDRKQKVVCSICEKHYHRPCLKKTNPKLKSTTIDWSCMICTTTSTTSHPINSNFAGPTQQLNLPRGIKIGHINVRDLLSTTKKDLMRESAVLTVQRFMGTHDAEKITDTLLNIVQRFQLQKEKITAIVTDNGANFVKAFKEYGTPLDTDEDDDEIEREEISSLAFDLLPSLPTHVRCASHTLSLCATTDIEKANIVTPRGIENFKVVFRSAIGKCNALWNLASRSNKTAEEIKELCGVALDKFERLFLLVKVECPTSTEVEFLEEYVKAMQPVAYALDKLQGEKTFYFGYFAPVIFQTRKRLESLILEKTRFSSKIAAVLKKSIETRFKNICELNLQKCAPELFSAISFPFIKYTWVPEETRERLKKAFIDEAKQIRSTILGVATSTIGTKVPSTDDKFFKFEEPDPNSQVISNDVELECIKYFQDPSVELGCLDCYPSIRKVFEKYNTALASSAPVERAFSYGGLLLTPKRATLSDEMIDKLVVLKVSYGKSN
;
A
#
# COMPACT_ATOMS: atom_id res chain seq x y z
N MET A 1 -74.60 11.06 -20.69
CA MET A 1 -73.96 10.76 -21.98
C MET A 1 -72.46 10.93 -21.84
N LEU A 2 -71.72 10.01 -22.44
CA LEU A 2 -70.27 9.84 -22.39
C LEU A 2 -69.49 11.12 -22.75
N ASN A 3 -68.37 11.39 -22.06
CA ASN A 3 -67.06 11.28 -22.73
C ASN A 3 -65.87 11.27 -21.77
N SER A 4 -64.96 10.34 -22.08
CA SER A 4 -63.66 10.03 -21.51
C SER A 4 -62.61 11.12 -21.71
N ASN A 5 -61.49 11.05 -20.98
CA ASN A 5 -60.16 10.84 -21.59
C ASN A 5 -59.05 10.70 -20.55
N THR A 6 -58.88 9.45 -20.11
CA THR A 6 -57.61 8.86 -19.71
C THR A 6 -56.59 8.95 -20.85
N ARG A 7 -55.44 9.60 -20.61
CA ARG A 7 -54.24 9.36 -21.43
C ARG A 7 -53.54 8.11 -20.90
N ILE A 8 -53.57 7.04 -21.70
CA ILE A 8 -52.82 5.80 -21.46
C ILE A 8 -51.44 5.97 -22.11
N CYS A 9 -50.39 5.79 -21.33
CA CYS A 9 -49.00 5.74 -21.81
C CYS A 9 -48.77 4.38 -22.49
N THR A 10 -48.31 4.38 -23.74
CA THR A 10 -48.14 3.18 -24.58
C THR A 10 -46.87 2.37 -24.28
N THR A 11 -46.14 2.67 -23.21
CA THR A 11 -44.87 1.99 -22.86
C THR A 11 -44.83 1.36 -21.46
N CYS A 12 -45.93 1.33 -20.70
CA CYS A 12 -45.93 0.75 -19.35
C CYS A 12 -46.83 -0.51 -19.25
N THR A 13 -46.22 -1.68 -19.16
CA THR A 13 -46.87 -2.97 -18.85
C THR A 13 -46.98 -3.19 -17.34
N SER A 14 -48.00 -2.63 -16.69
CA SER A 14 -48.62 -3.20 -15.47
C SER A 14 -49.85 -2.37 -15.04
N PRO A 15 -51.06 -2.96 -14.98
CA PRO A 15 -52.26 -2.28 -14.53
C PRO A 15 -52.71 -2.82 -13.15
N THR A 16 -51.96 -2.55 -12.09
CA THR A 16 -52.48 -2.78 -10.72
C THR A 16 -52.29 -1.53 -9.86
N PRO A 17 -53.37 -0.92 -9.34
CA PRO A 17 -53.22 0.19 -8.40
C PRO A 17 -52.59 -0.35 -7.10
N THR A 18 -51.36 0.07 -6.78
CA THR A 18 -50.68 -0.33 -5.54
C THR A 18 -51.35 0.29 -4.30
N GLN A 19 -51.61 -0.52 -3.28
CA GLN A 19 -52.30 -0.12 -2.05
C GLN A 19 -51.35 0.60 -1.07
N CYS A 20 -51.82 1.63 -0.36
CA CYS A 20 -51.02 2.26 0.69
C CYS A 20 -50.88 1.36 1.92
N SER A 21 -49.66 1.07 2.36
CA SER A 21 -49.39 0.19 3.51
C SER A 21 -49.74 0.76 4.89
N LEU A 22 -50.33 1.97 4.98
CA LEU A 22 -50.81 2.57 6.23
C LEU A 22 -52.33 2.71 6.31
N CYS A 23 -53.00 2.93 5.19
CA CYS A 23 -54.44 3.19 5.17
C CYS A 23 -55.23 2.26 4.25
N GLU A 24 -54.53 1.37 3.54
CA GLU A 24 -55.12 0.30 2.75
C GLU A 24 -56.05 0.77 1.60
N ILE A 25 -55.99 2.05 1.23
CA ILE A 25 -56.77 2.64 0.13
C ILE A 25 -55.94 2.72 -1.16
N HIS A 26 -56.59 2.45 -2.29
CA HIS A 26 -56.02 2.59 -3.63
C HIS A 26 -56.26 4.00 -4.21
N ASP A 27 -55.30 4.90 -4.04
CA ASP A 27 -55.26 6.19 -4.75
C ASP A 27 -54.03 6.21 -5.68
N ARG A 28 -54.01 7.03 -6.73
CA ARG A 28 -52.87 7.18 -7.65
C ARG A 28 -52.06 8.46 -7.40
N LYS A 29 -52.53 9.41 -6.57
CA LYS A 29 -51.86 10.71 -6.41
C LYS A 29 -51.02 10.79 -5.12
N GLN A 30 -49.83 11.38 -5.25
CA GLN A 30 -48.87 11.68 -4.16
C GLN A 30 -48.37 10.46 -3.36
N LYS A 31 -47.82 9.45 -4.06
CA LYS A 31 -47.16 8.29 -3.45
C LYS A 31 -45.66 8.53 -3.18
N VAL A 32 -45.14 7.86 -2.17
CA VAL A 32 -43.72 7.68 -1.87
C VAL A 32 -43.48 6.18 -1.70
N VAL A 33 -42.36 5.69 -2.24
CA VAL A 33 -41.95 4.28 -2.15
C VAL A 33 -40.75 4.20 -1.22
N CYS A 34 -40.74 3.21 -0.33
CA CYS A 34 -39.58 2.92 0.50
C CYS A 34 -38.47 2.30 -0.34
N SER A 35 -37.25 2.86 -0.29
CA SER A 35 -36.08 2.35 -1.04
C SER A 35 -35.58 0.98 -0.56
N ILE A 36 -36.00 0.52 0.62
CA ILE A 36 -35.54 -0.74 1.22
C ILE A 36 -36.54 -1.88 1.00
N CYS A 37 -37.84 -1.64 1.19
CA CYS A 37 -38.86 -2.69 1.12
C CYS A 37 -39.86 -2.53 -0.03
N GLU A 38 -39.69 -1.48 -0.85
CA GLU A 38 -40.51 -1.19 -2.04
C GLU A 38 -42.03 -1.02 -1.77
N LYS A 39 -42.43 -0.93 -0.50
CA LYS A 39 -43.81 -0.66 -0.09
C LYS A 39 -44.21 0.78 -0.38
N HIS A 40 -45.49 0.96 -0.69
CA HIS A 40 -46.06 2.23 -1.15
C HIS A 40 -46.83 2.93 -0.03
N TYR A 41 -46.63 4.24 0.08
CA TYR A 41 -47.24 5.08 1.11
C TYR A 41 -47.79 6.38 0.51
N HIS A 42 -48.93 6.85 1.02
CA HIS A 42 -49.42 8.19 0.68
C HIS A 42 -48.69 9.26 1.50
N ARG A 43 -48.27 10.36 0.86
CA ARG A 43 -47.63 11.50 1.57
C ARG A 43 -48.47 12.04 2.74
N PRO A 44 -49.81 12.22 2.62
CA PRO A 44 -50.63 12.67 3.75
C PRO A 44 -50.66 11.69 4.92
N CYS A 45 -50.66 10.37 4.64
CA CYS A 45 -50.60 9.34 5.68
C CYS A 45 -49.27 9.38 6.45
N LEU A 46 -48.15 9.61 5.75
CA LEU A 46 -46.84 9.76 6.37
C LEU A 46 -46.71 11.05 7.19
N LYS A 47 -47.28 12.16 6.73
CA LYS A 47 -47.25 13.44 7.48
C LYS A 47 -48.00 13.38 8.80
N LYS A 48 -49.06 12.57 8.90
CA LYS A 48 -49.78 12.36 10.16
C LYS A 48 -48.94 11.58 11.19
N THR A 49 -48.10 10.65 10.74
CA THR A 49 -47.23 9.85 11.61
C THR A 49 -45.84 10.47 11.83
N ASN A 50 -45.39 11.35 10.94
CA ASN A 50 -44.11 12.05 11.04
C ASN A 50 -44.21 13.45 10.39
N PRO A 51 -44.46 14.52 11.18
CA PRO A 51 -44.71 15.87 10.66
C PRO A 51 -43.51 16.52 9.94
N LYS A 52 -42.28 16.01 10.11
CA LYS A 52 -41.03 16.62 9.61
C LYS A 52 -40.57 16.09 8.23
N LEU A 53 -41.39 15.30 7.53
CA LEU A 53 -41.01 14.69 6.25
C LEU A 53 -40.76 15.74 5.14
N LYS A 54 -39.49 15.98 4.79
CA LYS A 54 -39.07 16.75 3.60
C LYS A 54 -38.98 15.82 2.39
N SER A 55 -40.09 15.70 1.67
CA SER A 55 -40.32 14.68 0.62
C SER A 55 -39.67 14.97 -0.75
N THR A 56 -38.41 15.40 -0.79
CA THR A 56 -37.69 15.72 -2.04
C THR A 56 -36.43 14.89 -2.28
N THR A 57 -36.06 13.97 -1.38
CA THR A 57 -34.93 13.05 -1.57
C THR A 57 -35.39 11.75 -2.24
N ILE A 58 -34.59 11.26 -3.18
CA ILE A 58 -34.86 10.05 -3.99
C ILE A 58 -34.78 8.77 -3.13
N ASP A 59 -34.00 8.80 -2.04
CA ASP A 59 -33.77 7.65 -1.16
C ASP A 59 -34.47 7.82 0.20
N TRP A 60 -35.78 7.56 0.25
CA TRP A 60 -36.53 7.54 1.51
C TRP A 60 -36.80 6.11 1.98
N SER A 61 -36.55 5.80 3.25
CA SER A 61 -36.87 4.53 3.89
C SER A 61 -37.99 4.68 4.93
N CYS A 62 -38.86 3.66 5.05
CA CYS A 62 -40.01 3.70 5.96
C CYS A 62 -39.60 3.35 7.41
N MET A 63 -40.38 3.84 8.39
CA MET A 63 -40.02 3.69 9.80
C MET A 63 -39.79 2.26 10.26
N ILE A 64 -40.49 1.26 9.69
CA ILE A 64 -40.26 -0.16 10.03
C ILE A 64 -38.84 -0.58 9.63
N CYS A 65 -38.40 -0.21 8.43
CA CYS A 65 -37.05 -0.49 7.96
C CYS A 65 -36.00 0.35 8.71
N THR A 66 -36.36 1.53 9.20
CA THR A 66 -35.47 2.38 10.00
C THR A 66 -35.34 1.93 11.46
N THR A 67 -36.40 1.37 12.06
CA THR A 67 -36.39 0.89 13.46
C THR A 67 -35.83 -0.53 13.60
N THR A 68 -35.86 -1.37 12.56
CA THR A 68 -35.12 -2.65 12.57
C THR A 68 -33.60 -2.48 12.56
N SER A 69 -33.10 -1.28 12.26
CA SER A 69 -31.67 -0.94 12.33
C SER A 69 -31.21 -0.53 13.74
N THR A 70 -32.16 -0.36 14.68
CA THR A 70 -31.89 0.17 16.02
C THR A 70 -32.86 -0.45 17.03
N THR A 71 -32.53 -1.63 17.58
CA THR A 71 -32.80 -1.94 19.01
C THR A 71 -32.16 -3.26 19.46
N SER A 72 -31.50 -3.13 20.60
CA SER A 72 -31.06 -4.08 21.62
C SER A 72 -31.86 -5.38 21.81
N HIS A 73 -31.11 -6.45 22.13
CA HIS A 73 -31.59 -7.71 22.73
C HIS A 73 -32.53 -7.54 23.92
N PRO A 74 -33.45 -8.51 24.13
CA PRO A 74 -33.72 -9.05 25.45
C PRO A 74 -33.30 -10.52 25.53
N ILE A 75 -32.75 -10.85 26.70
CA ILE A 75 -32.36 -12.20 27.14
C ILE A 75 -33.61 -13.06 27.29
N ASN A 76 -33.65 -14.23 26.66
CA ASN A 76 -34.23 -15.41 27.29
C ASN A 76 -33.64 -16.72 26.76
N SER A 77 -33.57 -17.66 27.70
CA SER A 77 -32.81 -18.90 27.74
C SER A 77 -33.41 -20.07 26.95
N ASN A 78 -32.54 -21.04 26.66
CA ASN A 78 -32.78 -22.39 26.13
C ASN A 78 -33.17 -22.48 24.64
N PHE A 79 -32.28 -23.05 23.81
CA PHE A 79 -32.52 -24.28 23.05
C PHE A 79 -31.26 -24.69 22.27
N ALA A 80 -30.90 -25.96 22.37
CA ALA A 80 -29.79 -26.59 21.67
C ALA A 80 -30.13 -26.84 20.18
N GLY A 81 -29.23 -26.44 19.26
CA GLY A 81 -29.15 -26.83 17.83
C GLY A 81 -30.35 -26.45 16.93
N PRO A 82 -30.21 -26.42 15.58
CA PRO A 82 -29.12 -26.92 14.76
C PRO A 82 -28.40 -25.82 13.95
N THR A 83 -27.20 -26.16 13.50
CA THR A 83 -26.38 -25.49 12.49
C THR A 83 -27.21 -25.07 11.26
N GLN A 84 -27.71 -23.83 11.23
CA GLN A 84 -28.11 -23.22 9.96
C GLN A 84 -26.87 -22.55 9.37
N GLN A 85 -26.25 -23.23 8.41
CA GLN A 85 -25.38 -22.60 7.44
C GLN A 85 -26.14 -21.42 6.83
N LEU A 86 -25.80 -20.21 7.25
CA LEU A 86 -26.10 -19.01 6.50
C LEU A 86 -25.35 -19.14 5.18
N ASN A 87 -26.07 -19.56 4.14
CA ASN A 87 -25.60 -19.51 2.77
C ASN A 87 -25.37 -18.04 2.41
N LEU A 88 -24.13 -17.58 2.59
CA LEU A 88 -23.66 -16.25 2.25
C LEU A 88 -23.83 -16.01 0.74
N PRO A 89 -24.35 -14.83 0.32
CA PRO A 89 -24.42 -14.48 -1.09
C PRO A 89 -23.03 -14.51 -1.73
N ARG A 90 -22.91 -15.26 -2.84
CA ARG A 90 -21.66 -15.37 -3.61
C ARG A 90 -21.31 -14.04 -4.30
N GLY A 91 -20.11 -13.54 -3.98
CA GLY A 91 -19.20 -12.88 -4.93
C GLY A 91 -19.50 -11.42 -5.27
N ILE A 92 -18.69 -10.51 -4.75
CA ILE A 92 -18.52 -9.18 -5.33
C ILE A 92 -17.73 -9.35 -6.62
N LYS A 93 -18.39 -9.07 -7.74
CA LYS A 93 -17.81 -9.21 -9.08
C LYS A 93 -17.18 -7.90 -9.53
N ILE A 94 -15.89 -7.93 -9.86
CA ILE A 94 -15.25 -6.92 -10.71
C ILE A 94 -15.45 -7.40 -12.16
N GLY A 95 -16.50 -6.93 -12.82
CA GLY A 95 -16.90 -7.44 -14.13
C GLY A 95 -17.40 -8.89 -14.09
N HIS A 96 -16.72 -9.81 -14.78
CA HIS A 96 -17.00 -11.26 -14.73
C HIS A 96 -16.19 -12.02 -13.68
N ILE A 97 -15.24 -11.35 -13.01
CA ILE A 97 -14.28 -11.98 -12.12
C ILE A 97 -14.75 -11.76 -10.68
N ASN A 98 -14.98 -12.85 -9.96
CA ASN A 98 -15.20 -12.84 -8.53
C ASN A 98 -13.84 -12.63 -7.84
N VAL A 99 -13.71 -11.61 -7.00
CA VAL A 99 -12.44 -11.28 -6.31
C VAL A 99 -11.94 -12.47 -5.48
N ARG A 100 -12.86 -13.25 -4.91
CA ARG A 100 -12.52 -14.49 -4.20
C ARG A 100 -11.94 -15.54 -5.14
N ASP A 101 -12.44 -15.62 -6.38
CA ASP A 101 -11.96 -16.60 -7.36
C ASP A 101 -10.58 -16.19 -7.90
N LEU A 102 -10.35 -14.89 -8.16
CA LEU A 102 -9.03 -14.33 -8.51
C LEU A 102 -7.97 -14.63 -7.43
N LEU A 103 -8.34 -14.44 -6.15
CA LEU A 103 -7.45 -14.74 -5.03
C LEU A 103 -7.29 -16.25 -4.76
N SER A 104 -8.24 -17.08 -5.20
CA SER A 104 -8.22 -18.55 -4.99
C SER A 104 -7.49 -19.34 -6.08
N THR A 105 -7.22 -18.72 -7.24
CA THR A 105 -6.47 -19.34 -8.35
C THR A 105 -4.95 -19.22 -8.21
N THR A 106 -4.47 -18.59 -7.14
CA THR A 106 -3.05 -18.52 -6.79
C THR A 106 -2.49 -19.93 -6.65
N LYS A 107 -1.46 -20.26 -7.44
CA LYS A 107 -0.65 -21.45 -7.18
C LYS A 107 -0.06 -21.31 -5.77
N LYS A 108 0.15 -22.42 -5.06
CA LYS A 108 0.90 -22.42 -3.79
C LYS A 108 2.40 -22.20 -4.04
N ASP A 109 2.76 -21.19 -4.81
CA ASP A 109 4.13 -20.73 -4.98
C ASP A 109 4.34 -19.43 -4.18
N LEU A 110 5.59 -19.08 -3.89
CA LEU A 110 5.95 -17.84 -3.20
C LEU A 110 5.98 -16.64 -4.16
N MET A 111 5.25 -16.75 -5.29
CA MET A 111 5.19 -15.71 -6.30
C MET A 111 4.18 -14.64 -5.92
N ARG A 112 4.55 -13.40 -6.19
CA ARG A 112 3.71 -12.25 -5.89
C ARG A 112 2.63 -12.08 -6.93
N GLU A 113 1.41 -11.84 -6.46
CA GLU A 113 0.29 -11.40 -7.27
C GLU A 113 -0.20 -10.02 -6.85
N SER A 114 -0.91 -9.35 -7.75
CA SER A 114 -1.45 -8.02 -7.51
C SER A 114 -2.74 -7.78 -8.28
N ALA A 115 -3.74 -7.27 -7.57
CA ALA A 115 -5.05 -6.93 -8.10
C ALA A 115 -5.38 -5.48 -7.77
N VAL A 116 -5.97 -4.76 -8.74
CA VAL A 116 -6.53 -3.43 -8.49
C VAL A 116 -7.96 -3.62 -8.00
N LEU A 117 -8.28 -3.07 -6.83
CA LEU A 117 -9.62 -3.15 -6.27
C LEU A 117 -10.54 -2.06 -6.84
N THR A 118 -10.09 -0.81 -6.78
CA THR A 118 -10.89 0.35 -7.18
C THR A 118 -9.99 1.56 -7.48
N VAL A 119 -10.46 2.46 -8.36
CA VAL A 119 -9.90 3.78 -8.66
C VAL A 119 -11.05 4.78 -8.63
N GLN A 120 -11.15 5.54 -7.54
CA GLN A 120 -12.27 6.44 -7.28
C GLN A 120 -11.83 7.89 -7.37
N ARG A 121 -12.75 8.76 -7.81
CA ARG A 121 -12.55 10.20 -7.73
C ARG A 121 -12.75 10.65 -6.27
N PHE A 122 -11.73 11.28 -5.70
CA PHE A 122 -11.81 11.81 -4.34
C PHE A 122 -12.41 13.22 -4.37
N MET A 123 -13.70 13.33 -4.08
CA MET A 123 -14.46 14.58 -4.17
C MET A 123 -14.26 15.48 -2.94
N GLY A 124 -14.27 16.80 -3.12
CA GLY A 124 -14.18 17.75 -1.99
C GLY A 124 -12.82 17.79 -1.31
N THR A 125 -12.79 18.12 -0.02
CA THR A 125 -11.56 18.21 0.79
C THR A 125 -10.95 16.82 1.02
N HIS A 126 -9.62 16.74 0.95
CA HIS A 126 -8.85 15.49 1.13
C HIS A 126 -8.26 15.40 2.54
N ASP A 127 -9.08 15.60 3.57
CA ASP A 127 -8.64 15.55 4.97
C ASP A 127 -8.44 14.11 5.49
N ALA A 128 -7.82 14.00 6.67
CA ALA A 128 -7.46 12.73 7.29
C ALA A 128 -8.69 11.85 7.60
N GLU A 129 -9.76 12.45 8.13
CA GLU A 129 -11.01 11.75 8.47
C GLU A 129 -11.63 11.10 7.23
N LYS A 130 -11.76 11.85 6.14
CA LYS A 130 -12.34 11.34 4.90
C LYS A 130 -11.46 10.28 4.23
N ILE A 131 -10.13 10.40 4.34
CA ILE A 131 -9.20 9.36 3.90
C ILE A 131 -9.45 8.07 4.67
N THR A 132 -9.53 8.15 6.00
CA THR A 132 -9.83 7.02 6.89
C THR A 132 -11.14 6.34 6.49
N ASP A 133 -12.23 7.11 6.38
CA ASP A 133 -13.54 6.60 5.97
C ASP A 133 -13.47 5.88 4.62
N THR A 134 -12.76 6.47 3.66
CA THR A 134 -12.62 5.89 2.33
C THR A 134 -11.88 4.55 2.38
N LEU A 135 -10.78 4.46 3.12
CA LEU A 135 -10.00 3.23 3.28
C LEU A 135 -10.79 2.13 3.98
N LEU A 136 -11.47 2.46 5.09
CA LEU A 136 -12.32 1.52 5.82
C LEU A 136 -13.49 1.02 4.97
N ASN A 137 -14.14 1.92 4.23
CA ASN A 137 -15.18 1.56 3.29
C ASN A 137 -14.67 0.62 2.19
N ILE A 138 -13.44 0.78 1.70
CA ILE A 138 -12.85 -0.16 0.73
C ILE A 138 -12.63 -1.54 1.38
N VAL A 139 -12.04 -1.60 2.57
CA VAL A 139 -11.82 -2.85 3.30
C VAL A 139 -13.14 -3.60 3.51
N GLN A 140 -14.19 -2.90 3.95
CA GLN A 140 -15.53 -3.47 4.14
C GLN A 140 -16.19 -3.86 2.82
N ARG A 141 -16.17 -2.96 1.82
CA ARG A 141 -16.78 -3.19 0.51
C ARG A 141 -16.20 -4.41 -0.16
N PHE A 142 -14.91 -4.69 -0.04
CA PHE A 142 -14.28 -5.87 -0.65
C PHE A 142 -14.19 -7.07 0.31
N GLN A 143 -14.77 -6.97 1.51
CA GLN A 143 -14.78 -8.03 2.54
C GLN A 143 -13.36 -8.53 2.85
N LEU A 144 -12.40 -7.61 2.90
CA LEU A 144 -11.02 -7.93 3.26
C LEU A 144 -10.95 -8.19 4.76
N GLN A 145 -10.48 -9.38 5.14
CA GLN A 145 -10.26 -9.72 6.54
C GLN A 145 -9.11 -8.88 7.09
N LYS A 146 -9.39 -8.07 8.11
CA LYS A 146 -8.43 -7.13 8.68
C LYS A 146 -7.15 -7.83 9.15
N GLU A 147 -7.29 -9.04 9.70
CA GLU A 147 -6.19 -9.87 10.22
C GLU A 147 -5.25 -10.35 9.11
N LYS A 148 -5.68 -10.27 7.85
CA LYS A 148 -4.86 -10.63 6.68
C LYS A 148 -4.22 -9.43 5.99
N ILE A 149 -4.58 -8.20 6.38
CA ILE A 149 -3.96 -6.98 5.83
C ILE A 149 -2.69 -6.71 6.63
N THR A 150 -1.54 -6.95 6.01
CA THR A 150 -0.24 -6.75 6.67
C THR A 150 0.15 -5.28 6.77
N ALA A 151 -0.20 -4.46 5.76
CA ALA A 151 0.07 -3.03 5.75
C ALA A 151 -0.76 -2.29 4.69
N ILE A 152 -0.91 -0.98 4.87
CA ILE A 152 -1.33 -0.04 3.83
C ILE A 152 -0.16 0.87 3.48
N VAL A 153 0.19 0.93 2.19
CA VAL A 153 1.30 1.75 1.69
C VAL A 153 0.76 3.02 1.05
N THR A 154 1.19 4.20 1.52
CA THR A 154 0.82 5.51 0.93
C THR A 154 2.06 6.37 0.68
N ASP A 155 1.89 7.47 -0.05
CA ASP A 155 2.92 8.51 -0.07
C ASP A 155 3.05 9.20 1.30
N ASN A 156 4.00 10.13 1.41
CA ASN A 156 4.24 10.89 2.63
C ASN A 156 3.33 12.13 2.75
N GLY A 157 2.16 12.13 2.09
CA GLY A 157 1.21 13.22 2.18
C GLY A 157 0.75 13.43 3.62
N ALA A 158 0.76 14.68 4.09
CA ALA A 158 0.47 15.03 5.48
C ALA A 158 -0.90 14.49 5.96
N ASN A 159 -1.91 14.47 5.09
CA ASN A 159 -3.24 13.96 5.45
C ASN A 159 -3.28 12.43 5.58
N PHE A 160 -2.47 11.70 4.81
CA PHE A 160 -2.30 10.25 5.03
C PHE A 160 -1.59 10.00 6.35
N VAL A 161 -0.46 10.68 6.61
CA VAL A 161 0.29 10.54 7.86
C VAL A 161 -0.61 10.83 9.07
N LYS A 162 -1.40 11.91 9.00
CA LYS A 162 -2.37 12.26 10.04
C LYS A 162 -3.45 11.18 10.22
N ALA A 163 -4.01 10.66 9.13
CA ALA A 163 -5.03 9.60 9.19
C ALA A 163 -4.51 8.35 9.91
N PHE A 164 -3.29 7.89 9.62
CA PHE A 164 -2.71 6.73 10.30
C PHE A 164 -2.23 7.04 11.72
N LYS A 165 -1.77 8.26 12.01
CA LYS A 165 -1.44 8.67 13.39
C LYS A 165 -2.68 8.66 14.29
N GLU A 166 -3.79 9.23 13.81
CA GLU A 166 -5.04 9.37 14.58
C GLU A 166 -5.86 8.07 14.64
N TYR A 167 -6.01 7.38 13.51
CA TYR A 167 -6.93 6.24 13.35
C TYR A 167 -6.25 4.89 13.08
N GLY A 168 -4.92 4.85 13.05
CA GLY A 168 -4.13 3.63 12.85
C GLY A 168 -3.83 2.84 14.12
N THR A 169 -2.89 1.89 14.01
CA THR A 169 -2.49 1.04 15.14
C THR A 169 -1.52 1.77 16.06
N PRO A 170 -1.39 1.38 17.35
CA PRO A 170 -0.47 2.04 18.29
C PRO A 170 1.00 2.05 17.84
N LEU A 171 1.40 1.16 16.92
CA LEU A 171 2.75 1.12 16.34
C LEU A 171 3.03 2.28 15.36
N ASP A 172 2.00 2.99 14.91
CA ASP A 172 2.10 4.06 13.91
C ASP A 172 2.34 5.46 14.53
N THR A 173 2.45 5.57 15.86
CA THR A 173 2.84 6.81 16.54
C THR A 173 4.36 6.92 16.59
N ASP A 174 4.93 7.68 15.66
CA ASP A 174 6.29 8.19 15.81
C ASP A 174 6.34 9.09 17.07
N GLU A 175 7.07 8.69 18.11
CA GLU A 175 7.31 9.49 19.33
C GLU A 175 8.09 10.80 19.07
N ASP A 176 8.56 11.01 17.84
CA ASP A 176 9.36 12.18 17.43
C ASP A 176 8.50 13.39 17.00
N ASP A 177 7.17 13.28 16.94
CA ASP A 177 6.24 14.40 16.67
C ASP A 177 5.31 14.60 17.86
N ASP A 178 5.55 15.69 18.62
CA ASP A 178 4.79 16.26 19.75
C ASP A 178 3.54 15.49 20.21
N GLU A 179 3.53 15.16 21.51
CA GLU A 179 2.43 14.59 22.29
C GLU A 179 1.04 14.93 21.73
N ILE A 180 0.45 13.98 21.01
CA ILE A 180 -1.01 13.93 20.90
C ILE A 180 -1.46 13.08 22.08
N GLU A 181 -1.92 13.75 23.14
CA GLU A 181 -2.70 13.11 24.20
C GLU A 181 -3.88 12.39 23.54
N ARG A 182 -3.77 11.07 23.38
CA ARG A 182 -4.97 10.25 23.20
C ARG A 182 -5.64 10.25 24.58
N GLU A 183 -6.82 10.86 24.70
CA GLU A 183 -7.68 10.59 25.85
C GLU A 183 -7.76 9.06 26.00
N GLU A 184 -7.41 8.53 27.18
CA GLU A 184 -7.41 7.10 27.49
C GLU A 184 -8.83 6.54 27.37
N ILE A 185 -9.23 6.20 26.14
CA ILE A 185 -10.42 5.38 25.90
C ILE A 185 -10.06 3.99 26.41
N SER A 186 -10.84 3.50 27.39
CA SER A 186 -10.73 2.15 27.95
C SER A 186 -10.39 1.14 26.86
N SER A 187 -9.37 0.30 27.10
CA SER A 187 -8.86 -0.71 26.15
C SER A 187 -9.95 -1.64 25.57
N LEU A 188 -11.07 -1.81 26.28
CA LEU A 188 -12.23 -2.58 25.84
C LEU A 188 -13.10 -1.87 24.78
N ALA A 189 -13.02 -0.54 24.67
CA ALA A 189 -13.76 0.26 23.69
C ALA A 189 -12.95 0.55 22.42
N PHE A 190 -11.62 0.48 22.47
CA PHE A 190 -10.74 0.66 21.31
C PHE A 190 -10.90 -0.47 20.27
N ASP A 191 -11.15 -1.70 20.72
CA ASP A 191 -11.38 -2.86 19.84
C ASP A 191 -12.71 -2.81 19.05
N LEU A 192 -13.64 -1.93 19.44
CA LEU A 192 -14.94 -1.75 18.77
C LEU A 192 -14.93 -0.64 17.73
N LEU A 193 -13.91 0.23 17.72
CA LEU A 193 -13.76 1.29 16.73
C LEU A 193 -12.98 0.77 15.50
N PRO A 194 -13.41 1.07 14.27
CA PRO A 194 -12.71 0.62 13.08
C PRO A 194 -11.36 1.34 12.96
N SER A 195 -10.27 0.69 13.37
CA SER A 195 -8.90 1.20 13.18
C SER A 195 -8.29 0.75 11.85
N LEU A 196 -7.48 1.63 11.26
CA LEU A 196 -6.70 1.35 10.07
C LEU A 196 -5.58 0.32 10.38
N PRO A 197 -5.25 -0.57 9.43
CA PRO A 197 -4.06 -1.42 9.51
C PRO A 197 -2.76 -0.61 9.56
N THR A 198 -1.66 -1.29 9.87
CA THR A 198 -0.30 -0.71 9.93
C THR A 198 0.04 0.12 8.69
N HIS A 199 0.63 1.29 8.92
CA HIS A 199 1.03 2.20 7.86
C HIS A 199 2.45 1.94 7.38
N VAL A 200 2.65 1.95 6.06
CA VAL A 200 3.99 1.95 5.46
C VAL A 200 4.11 3.17 4.56
N ARG A 201 5.08 4.03 4.87
CA ARG A 201 5.43 5.18 4.04
C ARG A 201 6.15 4.72 2.76
N CYS A 202 5.77 5.28 1.62
CA CYS A 202 6.33 4.92 0.33
C CYS A 202 7.84 5.26 0.26
N ALA A 203 8.69 4.23 0.27
CA ALA A 203 10.12 4.38 0.15
C ALA A 203 10.56 5.00 -1.18
N SER A 204 9.90 4.66 -2.29
CA SER A 204 10.21 5.28 -3.60
C SER A 204 9.95 6.78 -3.61
N HIS A 205 8.84 7.24 -3.01
CA HIS A 205 8.56 8.66 -2.85
C HIS A 205 9.63 9.32 -1.96
N THR A 206 9.97 8.72 -0.81
CA THR A 206 11.05 9.21 0.05
C THR A 206 12.40 9.32 -0.67
N LEU A 207 12.80 8.32 -1.47
CA LEU A 207 14.01 8.37 -2.29
C LEU A 207 13.94 9.43 -3.41
N SER A 208 12.76 9.61 -4.01
CA SER A 208 12.58 10.65 -5.01
C SER A 208 12.79 12.05 -4.42
N LEU A 209 12.38 12.27 -3.15
CA LEU A 209 12.67 13.51 -2.42
C LEU A 209 14.17 13.71 -2.17
N CYS A 210 14.93 12.63 -1.94
CA CYS A 210 16.39 12.69 -1.87
C CYS A 210 17.00 13.23 -3.17
N ALA A 211 16.55 12.71 -4.31
CA ALA A 211 17.09 13.05 -5.63
C ALA A 211 16.62 14.41 -6.17
N THR A 212 15.51 14.93 -5.65
CA THR A 212 14.88 16.17 -6.14
C THR A 212 14.96 17.29 -5.10
N THR A 213 14.07 17.26 -4.11
CA THR A 213 13.90 18.31 -3.10
C THR A 213 15.19 18.60 -2.34
N ASP A 214 15.90 17.56 -1.91
CA ASP A 214 17.08 17.73 -1.06
C ASP A 214 18.28 18.23 -1.86
N ILE A 215 18.42 17.77 -3.12
CA ILE A 215 19.43 18.27 -4.06
C ILE A 215 19.17 19.74 -4.41
N GLU A 216 17.91 20.10 -4.67
CA GLU A 216 17.54 21.48 -4.98
C GLU A 216 17.80 22.41 -3.78
N LYS A 217 17.56 21.96 -2.55
CA LYS A 217 17.84 22.74 -1.33
C LYS A 217 19.32 22.81 -1.00
N ALA A 218 20.12 21.82 -1.40
CA ALA A 218 21.53 21.77 -1.05
C ALA A 218 22.35 22.91 -1.66
N ASN A 219 23.32 23.40 -0.89
CA ASN A 219 24.29 24.38 -1.35
C ASN A 219 25.56 23.67 -1.84
N ILE A 220 25.51 23.19 -3.10
CA ILE A 220 26.63 22.50 -3.72
C ILE A 220 27.52 23.54 -4.43
N VAL A 221 28.69 23.79 -3.86
CA VAL A 221 29.71 24.69 -4.43
C VAL A 221 31.01 23.92 -4.70
N THR A 222 31.64 24.23 -5.82
CA THR A 222 32.93 23.65 -6.20
C THR A 222 34.05 24.18 -5.27
N PRO A 223 35.18 23.47 -5.09
CA PRO A 223 36.22 23.80 -4.11
C PRO A 223 36.82 25.21 -4.20
N ARG A 224 36.69 25.88 -5.35
CA ARG A 224 37.18 27.26 -5.55
C ARG A 224 36.07 28.32 -5.44
N GLY A 225 34.81 27.92 -5.21
CA GLY A 225 33.65 28.83 -5.16
C GLY A 225 33.30 29.49 -6.49
N ILE A 226 33.95 29.10 -7.59
CA ILE A 226 33.85 29.74 -8.91
C ILE A 226 32.55 29.35 -9.63
N GLU A 227 32.06 28.14 -9.41
CA GLU A 227 30.84 27.64 -10.06
C GLU A 227 29.83 27.13 -9.04
N ASN A 228 28.64 27.72 -9.10
CA ASN A 228 27.47 27.28 -8.36
C ASN A 228 26.81 26.13 -9.13
N PHE A 229 26.70 24.96 -8.50
CA PHE A 229 26.03 23.78 -9.06
C PHE A 229 24.69 24.13 -9.70
N LYS A 230 23.89 25.00 -9.06
CA LYS A 230 22.55 25.37 -9.55
C LYS A 230 22.61 26.12 -10.87
N VAL A 231 23.65 26.92 -11.10
CA VAL A 231 23.83 27.67 -12.34
C VAL A 231 24.15 26.72 -13.48
N VAL A 232 25.15 25.85 -13.29
CA VAL A 232 25.55 24.85 -14.30
C VAL A 232 24.41 23.86 -14.56
N PHE A 233 23.73 23.38 -13.51
CA PHE A 233 22.57 22.49 -13.61
C PHE A 233 21.43 23.13 -14.41
N ARG A 234 21.01 24.36 -14.08
CA ARG A 234 19.91 25.04 -14.79
C ARG A 234 20.24 25.29 -16.25
N SER A 235 21.49 25.67 -16.54
CA SER A 235 21.95 25.90 -17.90
C SER A 235 21.97 24.59 -18.71
N ALA A 236 22.65 23.56 -18.21
CA ALA A 236 22.77 22.26 -18.88
C ALA A 236 21.41 21.58 -19.08
N ILE A 237 20.59 21.48 -18.02
CA ILE A 237 19.26 20.88 -18.10
C ILE A 237 18.30 21.72 -18.94
N GLY A 238 18.44 23.05 -18.95
CA GLY A 238 17.70 23.94 -19.84
C GLY A 238 17.93 23.61 -21.32
N LYS A 239 19.19 23.39 -21.71
CA LYS A 239 19.56 22.97 -23.07
C LYS A 239 18.99 21.58 -23.41
N CYS A 240 19.12 20.61 -22.50
CA CYS A 240 18.50 19.28 -22.65
C CYS A 240 16.96 19.35 -22.81
N ASN A 241 16.30 20.21 -22.03
CA ASN A 241 14.85 20.41 -22.12
C ASN A 241 14.43 21.08 -23.44
N ALA A 242 15.20 22.04 -23.94
CA ALA A 242 14.94 22.65 -25.24
C ALA A 242 14.95 21.60 -26.35
N LEU A 243 15.93 20.70 -26.31
CA LEU A 243 16.03 19.57 -27.21
C LEU A 243 14.84 18.60 -27.07
N TRP A 244 14.51 18.18 -25.84
CA TRP A 244 13.39 17.26 -25.58
C TRP A 244 12.04 17.84 -26.02
N ASN A 245 11.82 19.13 -25.78
CA ASN A 245 10.63 19.85 -26.22
C ASN A 245 10.52 19.91 -27.74
N LEU A 246 11.65 20.03 -28.45
CA LEU A 246 11.64 20.05 -29.90
C LEU A 246 11.36 18.65 -30.47
N ALA A 247 11.94 17.61 -29.88
CA ALA A 247 11.66 16.21 -30.22
C ALA A 247 10.18 15.86 -30.04
N SER A 248 9.57 16.26 -28.91
CA SER A 248 8.16 15.98 -28.63
C SER A 248 7.15 16.74 -29.52
N ARG A 249 7.57 17.83 -30.16
CA ARG A 249 6.71 18.66 -31.02
C ARG A 249 6.86 18.38 -32.51
N SER A 250 7.91 17.65 -32.92
CA SER A 250 8.25 17.41 -34.32
C SER A 250 8.60 15.95 -34.56
N ASN A 251 7.73 15.23 -35.27
CA ASN A 251 7.98 13.83 -35.65
C ASN A 251 9.29 13.68 -36.43
N LYS A 252 9.57 14.61 -37.35
CA LYS A 252 10.82 14.63 -38.13
C LYS A 252 12.05 14.74 -37.22
N THR A 253 12.01 15.64 -36.24
CA THR A 253 13.13 15.82 -35.30
C THR A 253 13.26 14.62 -34.37
N ALA A 254 12.14 14.00 -33.95
CA ALA A 254 12.17 12.77 -33.18
C ALA A 254 12.78 11.59 -33.96
N GLU A 255 12.48 11.48 -35.27
CA GLU A 255 13.07 10.48 -36.17
C GLU A 255 14.57 10.73 -36.38
N GLU A 256 14.98 11.97 -36.64
CA GLU A 256 16.39 12.37 -36.77
C GLU A 256 17.18 12.06 -35.48
N ILE A 257 16.62 12.41 -34.32
CA ILE A 257 17.21 12.08 -33.01
C ILE A 257 17.31 10.55 -32.84
N LYS A 258 16.27 9.80 -33.20
CA LYS A 258 16.27 8.33 -33.08
C LYS A 258 17.30 7.67 -34.00
N GLU A 259 17.48 8.17 -35.21
CA GLU A 259 18.48 7.70 -36.17
C GLU A 259 19.91 7.95 -35.66
N LEU A 260 20.13 9.07 -34.96
CA LEU A 260 21.42 9.42 -34.38
C LEU A 260 21.73 8.68 -33.06
N CYS A 261 20.73 8.57 -32.18
CA CYS A 261 20.86 8.03 -30.82
C CYS A 261 20.60 6.53 -30.72
N GLY A 262 20.24 5.86 -31.81
CA GLY A 262 19.85 4.44 -31.82
C GLY A 262 20.89 3.43 -31.29
N VAL A 263 22.09 3.86 -30.88
CA VAL A 263 23.14 2.94 -30.36
C VAL A 263 23.96 3.49 -29.17
N ALA A 264 24.07 4.80 -28.93
CA ALA A 264 24.69 5.39 -27.73
C ALA A 264 24.53 6.93 -27.67
N LEU A 265 24.76 7.53 -26.50
CA LEU A 265 24.91 8.99 -26.29
C LEU A 265 26.28 9.54 -26.76
N ASP A 266 27.09 8.74 -27.46
CA ASP A 266 28.44 9.08 -27.94
C ASP A 266 28.48 10.23 -28.96
N LYS A 267 27.30 10.66 -29.45
CA LYS A 267 27.12 11.79 -30.38
C LYS A 267 26.36 12.97 -29.76
N PHE A 268 26.37 13.10 -28.43
CA PHE A 268 25.59 14.10 -27.70
C PHE A 268 25.77 15.53 -28.27
N GLU A 269 27.01 15.97 -28.54
CA GLU A 269 27.28 17.30 -29.11
C GLU A 269 26.74 17.48 -30.55
N ARG A 270 26.87 16.44 -31.40
CA ARG A 270 26.36 16.47 -32.79
C ARG A 270 24.85 16.66 -32.84
N LEU A 271 24.15 16.20 -31.81
CA LEU A 271 22.70 16.26 -31.73
C LEU A 271 22.20 17.69 -31.49
N PHE A 272 22.88 18.49 -30.67
CA PHE A 272 22.55 19.90 -30.49
C PHE A 272 22.78 20.72 -31.77
N LEU A 273 23.87 20.41 -32.50
CA LEU A 273 24.20 21.05 -33.78
C LEU A 273 23.16 20.77 -34.86
N LEU A 274 22.73 19.52 -35.01
CA LEU A 274 21.75 19.11 -36.03
C LEU A 274 20.38 19.74 -35.79
N VAL A 275 19.98 19.84 -34.53
CA VAL A 275 18.67 20.33 -34.11
C VAL A 275 18.66 21.85 -33.90
N LYS A 276 19.79 22.53 -34.17
CA LYS A 276 19.98 24.00 -34.05
C LYS A 276 19.68 24.54 -32.65
N VAL A 277 19.97 23.75 -31.61
CA VAL A 277 19.91 24.17 -30.21
C VAL A 277 21.31 24.58 -29.77
N GLU A 278 21.41 25.54 -28.84
CA GLU A 278 22.70 25.94 -28.27
C GLU A 278 23.43 24.72 -27.68
N CYS A 279 24.69 24.52 -28.09
CA CYS A 279 25.49 23.40 -27.61
C CYS A 279 25.87 23.59 -26.14
N PRO A 280 25.92 22.50 -25.35
CA PRO A 280 26.54 22.53 -24.03
C PRO A 280 28.02 22.92 -24.12
N THR A 281 28.48 23.71 -23.15
CA THR A 281 29.89 24.00 -22.93
C THR A 281 30.62 22.77 -22.38
N SER A 282 31.95 22.72 -22.45
CA SER A 282 32.73 21.60 -21.90
C SER A 282 32.45 21.34 -20.42
N THR A 283 32.26 22.41 -19.62
CA THR A 283 31.85 22.29 -18.21
C THR A 283 30.46 21.69 -18.06
N GLU A 284 29.50 22.03 -18.93
CA GLU A 284 28.16 21.46 -18.90
C GLU A 284 28.15 19.98 -19.32
N VAL A 285 29.00 19.58 -20.27
CA VAL A 285 29.17 18.17 -20.65
C VAL A 285 29.76 17.36 -19.49
N GLU A 286 30.88 17.83 -18.91
CA GLU A 286 31.49 17.22 -17.71
C GLU A 286 30.48 17.13 -16.57
N PHE A 287 29.69 18.19 -16.35
CA PHE A 287 28.62 18.20 -15.37
C PHE A 287 27.58 17.11 -15.62
N LEU A 288 27.08 16.97 -16.85
CA LEU A 288 26.04 15.98 -17.19
C LEU A 288 26.55 14.55 -16.99
N GLU A 289 27.77 14.25 -17.40
CA GLU A 289 28.40 12.94 -17.20
C GLU A 289 28.53 12.60 -15.71
N GLU A 290 29.06 13.53 -14.92
CA GLU A 290 29.19 13.37 -13.47
C GLU A 290 27.83 13.33 -12.76
N TYR A 291 26.84 14.10 -13.22
CA TYR A 291 25.48 14.09 -12.67
C TYR A 291 24.81 12.74 -12.87
N VAL A 292 24.89 12.17 -14.07
CA VAL A 292 24.36 10.83 -14.37
C VAL A 292 25.05 9.79 -13.48
N LYS A 293 26.39 9.85 -13.35
CA LYS A 293 27.15 8.96 -12.48
C LYS A 293 26.69 9.04 -11.02
N ALA A 294 26.51 10.24 -10.50
CA ALA A 294 26.11 10.46 -9.11
C ALA A 294 24.65 10.05 -8.82
N MET A 295 23.75 10.22 -9.78
CA MET A 295 22.33 9.84 -9.65
C MET A 295 22.09 8.35 -9.86
N GLN A 296 22.98 7.65 -10.58
CA GLN A 296 22.83 6.24 -10.93
C GLN A 296 22.47 5.32 -9.75
N PRO A 297 23.11 5.40 -8.56
CA PRO A 297 22.75 4.53 -7.44
C PRO A 297 21.31 4.73 -6.96
N VAL A 298 20.84 5.98 -6.94
CA VAL A 298 19.47 6.32 -6.51
C VAL A 298 18.44 5.92 -7.56
N ALA A 299 18.75 6.14 -8.85
CA ALA A 299 17.92 5.69 -9.96
C ALA A 299 17.72 4.16 -9.93
N TYR A 300 18.82 3.40 -9.77
CA TYR A 300 18.74 1.94 -9.61
C TYR A 300 17.88 1.53 -8.40
N ALA A 301 18.01 2.22 -7.28
CA ALA A 301 17.21 1.94 -6.08
C ALA A 301 15.72 2.18 -6.33
N LEU A 302 15.37 3.29 -6.99
CA LEU A 302 14.00 3.60 -7.38
C LEU A 302 13.41 2.52 -8.28
N ASP A 303 14.11 2.16 -9.37
CA ASP A 303 13.66 1.12 -10.29
C ASP A 303 13.44 -0.22 -9.59
N LYS A 304 14.37 -0.60 -8.69
CA LYS A 304 14.27 -1.86 -7.94
C LYS A 304 13.07 -1.86 -6.98
N LEU A 305 12.81 -0.76 -6.28
CA LEU A 305 11.71 -0.62 -5.31
C LEU A 305 10.34 -0.49 -5.98
N GLN A 306 10.28 0.03 -7.21
CA GLN A 306 9.05 0.20 -7.98
C GLN A 306 8.64 -1.06 -8.77
N GLY A 307 9.49 -2.09 -8.82
CA GLY A 307 9.27 -3.32 -9.60
C GLY A 307 8.18 -4.23 -9.04
N GLU A 308 6.90 -3.97 -9.33
CA GLU A 308 5.72 -4.67 -8.77
C GLU A 308 5.81 -6.21 -8.73
N LYS A 309 6.26 -6.87 -9.81
CA LYS A 309 6.34 -8.35 -9.87
C LYS A 309 7.65 -8.92 -9.32
N THR A 310 8.73 -8.14 -9.40
CA THR A 310 10.11 -8.59 -9.11
C THR A 310 10.60 -8.13 -7.73
N PHE A 311 9.79 -7.33 -7.04
CA PHE A 311 10.11 -6.76 -5.74
C PHE A 311 9.47 -7.60 -4.63
N TYR A 312 10.29 -7.93 -3.65
CA TYR A 312 9.92 -8.43 -2.35
C TYR A 312 10.43 -7.45 -1.31
N PHE A 313 9.69 -7.29 -0.21
CA PHE A 313 10.04 -6.30 0.81
C PHE A 313 11.46 -6.49 1.36
N GLY A 314 11.98 -7.72 1.35
CA GLY A 314 13.36 -8.04 1.74
C GLY A 314 14.44 -7.38 0.89
N TYR A 315 14.14 -6.84 -0.29
CA TYR A 315 15.09 -6.00 -1.02
C TYR A 315 15.22 -4.59 -0.43
N PHE A 316 14.26 -4.12 0.37
CA PHE A 316 14.18 -2.73 0.78
C PHE A 316 15.41 -2.25 1.56
N ALA A 317 15.65 -2.79 2.75
CA ALA A 317 16.80 -2.41 3.57
C ALA A 317 18.15 -2.63 2.84
N PRO A 318 18.40 -3.78 2.18
CA PRO A 318 19.62 -4.00 1.40
C PRO A 318 19.84 -2.99 0.28
N VAL A 319 18.79 -2.62 -0.45
CA VAL A 319 18.88 -1.61 -1.54
C VAL A 319 19.27 -0.26 -0.98
N ILE A 320 18.65 0.18 0.13
CA ILE A 320 19.03 1.44 0.79
C ILE A 320 20.49 1.40 1.25
N PHE A 321 20.89 0.32 1.93
CA PHE A 321 22.25 0.16 2.44
C PHE A 321 23.30 0.17 1.32
N GLN A 322 23.05 -0.57 0.24
CA GLN A 322 23.95 -0.66 -0.90
C GLN A 322 24.00 0.65 -1.70
N THR A 323 22.90 1.39 -1.77
CA THR A 323 22.85 2.73 -2.39
C THR A 323 23.75 3.69 -1.62
N ARG A 324 23.61 3.73 -0.29
CA ARG A 324 24.47 4.51 0.61
C ARG A 324 25.96 4.19 0.42
N LYS A 325 26.32 2.90 0.40
CA LYS A 325 27.71 2.43 0.18
C LYS A 325 28.28 2.81 -1.19
N ARG A 326 27.46 2.77 -2.25
CA ARG A 326 27.88 3.21 -3.59
C ARG A 326 28.12 4.72 -3.64
N LEU A 327 27.24 5.51 -3.03
CA LEU A 327 27.42 6.96 -2.92
C LEU A 327 28.69 7.30 -2.13
N GLU A 328 28.97 6.58 -1.05
CA GLU A 328 30.22 6.71 -0.30
C GLU A 328 31.46 6.44 -1.17
N SER A 329 31.42 5.42 -2.02
CA SER A 329 32.50 5.14 -2.97
C SER A 329 32.72 6.31 -3.96
N LEU A 330 31.64 6.92 -4.46
CA LEU A 330 31.71 8.09 -5.35
C LEU A 330 32.25 9.35 -4.67
N ILE A 331 32.03 9.50 -3.36
CA ILE A 331 32.61 10.61 -2.59
C ILE A 331 34.14 10.49 -2.54
N LEU A 332 34.65 9.27 -2.41
CA LEU A 332 36.10 9.00 -2.33
C LEU A 332 36.85 9.30 -3.64
N GLU A 333 36.17 9.27 -4.79
CA GLU A 333 36.76 9.62 -6.09
C GLU A 333 37.13 11.11 -6.19
N LYS A 334 36.55 11.98 -5.35
CA LYS A 334 36.84 13.43 -5.28
C LYS A 334 36.67 14.18 -6.63
N THR A 335 35.75 13.71 -7.47
CA THR A 335 35.34 14.37 -8.73
C THR A 335 34.69 15.73 -8.50
N ARG A 336 34.61 16.56 -9.55
CA ARG A 336 34.25 17.98 -9.44
C ARG A 336 32.83 18.21 -8.93
N PHE A 337 31.88 17.45 -9.46
CA PHE A 337 30.45 17.55 -9.18
C PHE A 337 29.91 16.28 -8.51
N SER A 338 30.22 15.09 -9.05
CA SER A 338 29.68 13.81 -8.64
C SER A 338 29.97 13.53 -7.16
N SER A 339 31.18 13.76 -6.68
CA SER A 339 31.52 13.57 -5.25
C SER A 339 30.67 14.44 -4.33
N LYS A 340 30.33 15.67 -4.76
CA LYS A 340 29.52 16.62 -3.98
C LYS A 340 28.03 16.26 -4.02
N ILE A 341 27.52 15.89 -5.19
CA ILE A 341 26.14 15.39 -5.36
C ILE A 341 25.97 14.13 -4.50
N ALA A 342 26.91 13.19 -4.60
CA ALA A 342 26.89 11.94 -3.84
C ALA A 342 26.93 12.18 -2.32
N ALA A 343 27.68 13.17 -1.84
CA ALA A 343 27.69 13.55 -0.43
C ALA A 343 26.31 14.04 0.06
N VAL A 344 25.63 14.86 -0.74
CA VAL A 344 24.27 15.33 -0.43
C VAL A 344 23.28 14.17 -0.45
N LEU A 345 23.30 13.33 -1.49
CA LEU A 345 22.43 12.16 -1.60
C LEU A 345 22.64 11.18 -0.43
N LYS A 346 23.90 10.88 -0.07
CA LYS A 346 24.23 10.01 1.06
C LYS A 346 23.64 10.56 2.35
N LYS A 347 23.87 11.84 2.65
CA LYS A 347 23.33 12.49 3.85
C LYS A 347 21.80 12.48 3.87
N SER A 348 21.17 12.76 2.73
CA SER A 348 19.71 12.73 2.59
C SER A 348 19.14 11.34 2.87
N ILE A 349 19.74 10.29 2.31
CA ILE A 349 19.36 8.89 2.55
C ILE A 349 19.56 8.52 4.03
N GLU A 350 20.70 8.87 4.62
CA GLU A 350 20.98 8.62 6.05
C GLU A 350 19.98 9.31 6.97
N THR A 351 19.49 10.50 6.60
CA THR A 351 18.49 11.23 7.38
C THR A 351 17.10 10.61 7.21
N ARG A 352 16.67 10.36 5.97
CA ARG A 352 15.31 9.91 5.66
C ARG A 352 15.07 8.43 5.95
N PHE A 353 16.12 7.62 5.91
CA PHE A 353 16.11 6.19 6.22
C PHE A 353 16.99 5.86 7.42
N LYS A 354 17.05 6.77 8.40
CA LYS A 354 17.88 6.66 9.60
C LYS A 354 17.74 5.30 10.28
N ASN A 355 16.50 4.88 10.58
CA ASN A 355 16.22 3.61 11.25
C ASN A 355 16.77 2.39 10.50
N ILE A 356 16.71 2.40 9.16
CA ILE A 356 17.26 1.32 8.33
C ILE A 356 18.79 1.37 8.32
N CYS A 357 19.38 2.58 8.20
CA CYS A 357 20.83 2.75 8.17
C CYS A 357 21.50 2.40 9.50
N GLU A 358 20.80 2.64 10.61
CA GLU A 358 21.24 2.32 11.98
C GLU A 358 20.82 0.92 12.44
N LEU A 359 20.09 0.15 11.60
CA LEU A 359 19.58 -1.18 11.91
C LEU A 359 18.73 -1.21 13.21
N ASN A 360 17.86 -0.22 13.37
CA ASN A 360 17.02 -0.05 14.56
C ASN A 360 15.89 -1.11 14.60
N LEU A 361 16.16 -2.22 15.28
CA LEU A 361 15.22 -3.33 15.46
C LEU A 361 13.84 -2.94 15.99
N GLN A 362 13.72 -1.89 16.80
CA GLN A 362 12.42 -1.48 17.35
C GLN A 362 11.55 -0.79 16.28
N LYS A 363 12.17 0.04 15.43
CA LYS A 363 11.46 0.85 14.44
C LYS A 363 11.43 0.26 13.02
N CYS A 364 12.31 -0.68 12.68
CA CYS A 364 12.41 -1.25 11.32
C CYS A 364 12.56 -2.78 11.26
N ALA A 365 12.06 -3.50 12.28
CA ALA A 365 12.03 -4.97 12.26
C ALA A 365 11.46 -5.56 10.95
N PRO A 366 10.34 -5.08 10.38
CA PRO A 366 9.81 -5.60 9.12
C PRO A 366 10.81 -5.52 7.95
N GLU A 367 11.50 -4.40 7.78
CA GLU A 367 12.49 -4.18 6.72
C GLU A 367 13.72 -5.07 6.90
N LEU A 368 14.12 -5.33 8.14
CA LEU A 368 15.27 -6.17 8.46
C LEU A 368 14.95 -7.65 8.33
N PHE A 369 13.86 -8.11 8.95
CA PHE A 369 13.48 -9.53 8.97
C PHE A 369 13.00 -10.03 7.62
N SER A 370 12.37 -9.17 6.81
CA SER A 370 12.09 -9.50 5.41
C SER A 370 13.36 -9.80 4.61
N ALA A 371 14.44 -9.03 4.82
CA ALA A 371 15.71 -9.23 4.14
C ALA A 371 16.43 -10.51 4.60
N ILE A 372 16.43 -10.78 5.91
CA ILE A 372 17.08 -11.97 6.48
C ILE A 372 16.37 -13.25 6.05
N SER A 373 15.05 -13.25 6.03
CA SER A 373 14.26 -14.39 5.54
C SER A 373 14.32 -14.58 4.02
N PHE A 374 14.93 -13.67 3.27
CA PHE A 374 15.08 -13.76 1.81
C PHE A 374 16.36 -14.53 1.43
N PRO A 375 16.28 -15.73 0.80
CA PRO A 375 17.45 -16.60 0.58
C PRO A 375 18.61 -15.99 -0.20
N PHE A 376 18.31 -15.19 -1.24
CA PHE A 376 19.35 -14.50 -2.00
C PHE A 376 20.12 -13.44 -1.19
N ILE A 377 19.51 -12.86 -0.16
CA ILE A 377 20.06 -11.69 0.55
C ILE A 377 20.57 -12.07 1.94
N LYS A 378 19.73 -12.73 2.73
CA LYS A 378 20.00 -13.09 4.13
C LYS A 378 20.56 -11.88 4.90
N TYR A 379 21.70 -12.05 5.55
CA TYR A 379 22.41 -11.00 6.29
C TYR A 379 23.71 -10.56 5.59
N THR A 380 23.92 -10.91 4.32
CA THR A 380 25.19 -10.63 3.60
C THR A 380 25.52 -9.14 3.49
N TRP A 381 24.48 -8.31 3.43
CA TRP A 381 24.55 -6.84 3.35
C TRP A 381 24.83 -6.17 4.70
N VAL A 382 24.71 -6.90 5.81
CA VAL A 382 24.81 -6.37 7.18
C VAL A 382 26.29 -6.29 7.60
N PRO A 383 26.74 -5.20 8.24
CA PRO A 383 28.08 -5.09 8.83
C PRO A 383 28.38 -6.21 9.81
N GLU A 384 29.61 -6.72 9.79
CA GLU A 384 30.01 -7.89 10.58
C GLU A 384 29.76 -7.71 12.09
N GLU A 385 30.05 -6.52 12.61
CA GLU A 385 29.86 -6.13 14.01
C GLU A 385 28.40 -6.19 14.50
N THR A 386 27.41 -6.10 13.61
CA THR A 386 25.97 -6.12 13.97
C THR A 386 25.26 -7.42 13.60
N ARG A 387 25.91 -8.32 12.84
CA ARG A 387 25.30 -9.56 12.35
C ARG A 387 24.77 -10.45 13.46
N GLU A 388 25.56 -10.69 14.50
CA GLU A 388 25.16 -11.63 15.56
C GLU A 388 23.95 -11.12 16.35
N ARG A 389 23.92 -9.81 16.67
CA ARG A 389 22.76 -9.17 17.28
C ARG A 389 21.51 -9.36 16.43
N LEU A 390 21.63 -9.15 15.13
CA LEU A 390 20.50 -9.22 14.20
C LEU A 390 20.02 -10.65 13.97
N LYS A 391 20.93 -11.63 13.88
CA LYS A 391 20.59 -13.06 13.82
C LYS A 391 19.82 -13.50 15.06
N LYS A 392 20.27 -13.10 16.25
CA LYS A 392 19.58 -13.41 17.50
C LYS A 392 18.16 -12.84 17.50
N ALA A 393 18.00 -11.56 17.17
CA ALA A 393 16.69 -10.92 17.09
C ALA A 393 15.75 -11.61 16.08
N PHE A 394 16.29 -12.04 14.93
CA PHE A 394 15.52 -12.79 13.94
C PHE A 394 15.06 -14.16 14.46
N ILE A 395 15.93 -14.89 15.17
CA ILE A 395 15.60 -16.17 15.79
C ILE A 395 14.48 -15.99 16.82
N ASP A 396 14.56 -14.95 17.66
CA ASP A 396 13.54 -14.65 18.67
C ASP A 396 12.18 -14.34 18.01
N GLU A 397 12.15 -13.57 16.92
CA GLU A 397 10.93 -13.31 16.13
C GLU A 397 10.38 -14.61 15.51
N ALA A 398 11.24 -15.47 14.96
CA ALA A 398 10.82 -16.76 14.40
C ALA A 398 10.19 -17.66 15.46
N LYS A 399 10.77 -17.69 16.69
CA LYS A 399 10.22 -18.41 17.84
C LYS A 399 8.84 -17.86 18.22
N GLN A 400 8.68 -16.53 18.26
CA GLN A 400 7.41 -15.88 18.59
C GLN A 400 6.31 -16.14 17.55
N ILE A 401 6.64 -16.11 16.26
CA ILE A 401 5.69 -16.45 15.20
C ILE A 401 5.28 -17.92 15.29
N ARG A 402 6.23 -18.81 15.56
CA ARG A 402 5.97 -20.24 15.71
C ARG A 402 5.06 -20.53 16.89
N SER A 403 5.30 -19.92 18.05
CA SER A 403 4.46 -20.10 19.25
C SER A 403 3.04 -19.58 19.05
N THR A 404 2.89 -18.44 18.37
CA THR A 404 1.58 -17.85 18.02
C THR A 404 0.77 -18.79 17.13
N ILE A 405 1.41 -19.41 16.12
CA ILE A 405 0.74 -20.35 15.20
C ILE A 405 0.31 -21.64 15.90
N LEU A 406 1.14 -22.15 16.82
CA LEU A 406 0.84 -23.38 17.56
C LEU A 406 -0.23 -23.18 18.64
N GLY A 407 -0.71 -21.95 18.85
CA GLY A 407 -1.83 -21.68 19.75
C GLY A 407 -1.55 -22.11 21.18
N VAL A 408 -0.31 -21.91 21.68
CA VAL A 408 0.00 -22.11 23.10
C VAL A 408 -0.66 -20.97 23.90
N ALA A 409 -1.97 -21.05 24.04
CA ALA A 409 -2.61 -20.59 25.26
C ALA A 409 -2.01 -21.45 26.37
N THR A 410 -1.42 -20.80 27.37
CA THR A 410 -1.00 -21.42 28.62
C THR A 410 -2.22 -22.10 29.26
N SER A 411 -2.47 -23.34 28.87
CA SER A 411 -3.39 -24.26 29.52
C SER A 411 -2.54 -25.40 30.03
N THR A 412 -2.34 -25.39 31.33
CA THR A 412 -1.79 -26.44 32.19
C THR A 412 -2.31 -27.81 31.76
N ILE A 413 -1.53 -28.54 30.96
CA ILE A 413 -1.64 -29.99 30.85
C ILE A 413 -0.37 -30.55 31.49
N GLY A 414 -0.52 -30.98 32.74
CA GLY A 414 0.54 -31.61 33.51
C GLY A 414 0.95 -32.91 32.84
N THR A 415 2.11 -32.90 32.19
CA THR A 415 2.77 -34.11 31.73
C THR A 415 3.81 -34.46 32.79
N LYS A 416 3.60 -35.58 33.49
CA LYS A 416 4.54 -36.10 34.50
C LYS A 416 5.84 -36.53 33.82
N VAL A 417 6.93 -35.84 34.11
CA VAL A 417 8.30 -36.27 33.77
C VAL A 417 8.92 -36.95 35.00
N PRO A 418 9.76 -37.99 34.82
CA PRO A 418 10.28 -38.81 35.93
C PRO A 418 11.17 -37.98 36.86
N SER A 419 10.88 -37.99 38.16
CA SER A 419 11.69 -37.32 39.16
C SER A 419 13.04 -38.02 39.31
N THR A 420 14.13 -37.26 39.16
CA THR A 420 15.42 -37.64 39.73
C THR A 420 15.30 -37.66 41.26
N ASP A 421 15.72 -38.75 41.90
CA ASP A 421 15.56 -38.99 43.36
C ASP A 421 16.36 -38.04 44.26
N ASP A 422 17.17 -37.14 43.69
CA ASP A 422 18.03 -36.25 44.45
C ASP A 422 17.34 -34.90 44.76
N LYS A 423 16.68 -34.86 45.92
CA LYS A 423 15.98 -33.67 46.43
C LYS A 423 16.91 -32.49 46.75
N PHE A 424 18.24 -32.68 46.70
CA PHE A 424 19.23 -31.64 46.91
C PHE A 424 19.29 -30.63 45.74
N PHE A 425 19.06 -31.11 44.52
CA PHE A 425 19.15 -30.31 43.31
C PHE A 425 17.75 -29.97 42.77
N LYS A 426 17.10 -28.98 43.38
CA LYS A 426 15.86 -28.40 42.85
C LYS A 426 16.19 -27.28 41.87
N PHE A 427 16.33 -27.60 40.60
CA PHE A 427 16.45 -26.61 39.54
C PHE A 427 15.05 -26.18 39.05
N GLU A 428 14.88 -24.90 38.73
CA GLU A 428 13.71 -24.43 37.98
C GLU A 428 13.82 -24.97 36.55
N GLU A 429 13.18 -26.09 36.26
CA GLU A 429 13.12 -26.64 34.90
C GLU A 429 12.01 -25.94 34.10
N PRO A 430 12.34 -25.29 32.98
CA PRO A 430 11.33 -24.68 32.11
C PRO A 430 10.47 -25.76 31.46
N ASP A 431 9.26 -25.40 31.00
CA ASP A 431 8.36 -26.33 30.32
C ASP A 431 9.08 -27.04 29.15
N PRO A 432 9.24 -28.38 29.20
CA PRO A 432 10.01 -29.12 28.22
C PRO A 432 9.46 -28.97 26.80
N ASN A 433 8.15 -28.78 26.63
CA ASN A 433 7.56 -28.61 25.30
C ASN A 433 7.92 -27.24 24.68
N SER A 434 7.97 -26.18 25.49
CA SER A 434 8.38 -24.84 25.06
C SER A 434 9.88 -24.78 24.73
N GLN A 435 10.72 -25.48 25.50
CA GLN A 435 12.16 -25.56 25.24
C GLN A 435 12.49 -26.31 23.95
N VAL A 436 11.81 -27.43 23.67
CA VAL A 436 12.04 -28.21 22.44
C VAL A 436 11.69 -27.38 21.20
N ILE A 437 10.52 -26.72 21.18
CA ILE A 437 10.12 -25.84 20.06
C ILE A 437 11.13 -24.70 19.86
N SER A 438 11.59 -24.08 20.95
CA SER A 438 12.60 -23.02 20.89
C SER A 438 13.91 -23.50 20.26
N ASN A 439 14.43 -24.65 20.72
CA ASN A 439 15.69 -25.21 20.23
C ASN A 439 15.59 -25.64 18.75
N ASP A 440 14.47 -26.22 18.35
CA ASP A 440 14.23 -26.64 16.96
C ASP A 440 14.25 -25.45 16.00
N VAL A 441 13.55 -24.35 16.34
CA VAL A 441 13.51 -23.13 15.52
C VAL A 441 14.90 -22.50 15.43
N GLU A 442 15.67 -22.51 16.51
CA GLU A 442 17.03 -21.96 16.53
C GLU A 442 17.98 -22.76 15.64
N LEU A 443 17.98 -24.09 15.76
CA LEU A 443 18.76 -24.98 14.89
C LEU A 443 18.36 -24.84 13.42
N GLU A 444 17.06 -24.70 13.14
CA GLU A 444 16.52 -24.45 11.80
C GLU A 444 17.08 -23.14 11.21
N CYS A 445 17.06 -22.04 11.98
CA CYS A 445 17.61 -20.75 11.56
C CYS A 445 19.11 -20.81 11.29
N ILE A 446 19.88 -21.47 12.16
CA ILE A 446 21.33 -21.64 11.98
C ILE A 446 21.64 -22.42 10.69
N LYS A 447 20.89 -23.50 10.42
CA LYS A 447 21.03 -24.26 9.17
C LYS A 447 20.71 -23.40 7.94
N TYR A 448 19.62 -22.63 7.98
CA TYR A 448 19.24 -21.72 6.90
C TYR A 448 20.31 -20.65 6.63
N PHE A 449 20.91 -20.10 7.67
CA PHE A 449 21.98 -19.10 7.56
C PHE A 449 23.23 -19.63 6.85
N GLN A 450 23.50 -20.93 6.95
CA GLN A 450 24.65 -21.59 6.32
C GLN A 450 24.34 -22.18 4.94
N ASP A 451 23.07 -22.30 4.57
CA ASP A 451 22.66 -22.81 3.25
C ASP A 451 23.13 -21.86 2.13
N PRO A 452 23.84 -22.34 1.08
CA PRO A 452 24.26 -21.50 -0.04
C PRO A 452 23.13 -21.18 -1.03
N SER A 453 21.95 -21.80 -0.90
CA SER A 453 20.84 -21.63 -1.83
C SER A 453 20.27 -20.20 -1.83
N VAL A 454 20.03 -19.70 -3.04
CA VAL A 454 19.51 -18.36 -3.31
C VAL A 454 18.06 -18.36 -3.79
N GLU A 455 17.51 -19.54 -4.11
CA GLU A 455 16.17 -19.68 -4.65
C GLU A 455 15.12 -19.76 -3.53
N LEU A 456 13.92 -19.22 -3.79
CA LEU A 456 12.82 -19.25 -2.81
C LEU A 456 12.37 -20.66 -2.45
N GLY A 457 12.62 -21.65 -3.30
CA GLY A 457 12.28 -23.06 -3.04
C GLY A 457 13.00 -23.64 -1.82
N CYS A 458 14.16 -23.10 -1.40
CA CYS A 458 14.86 -23.61 -0.21
C CYS A 458 14.05 -23.41 1.07
N LEU A 459 13.11 -22.46 1.09
CA LEU A 459 12.24 -22.20 2.24
C LEU A 459 11.29 -23.37 2.55
N ASP A 460 11.11 -24.32 1.63
CA ASP A 460 10.38 -25.57 1.90
C ASP A 460 11.09 -26.43 2.94
N CYS A 461 12.42 -26.35 3.03
CA CYS A 461 13.23 -27.02 4.05
C CYS A 461 13.23 -26.30 5.41
N TYR A 462 12.71 -25.07 5.45
CA TYR A 462 12.75 -24.17 6.61
C TYR A 462 11.36 -23.57 6.93
N PRO A 463 10.43 -24.37 7.48
CA PRO A 463 9.05 -23.95 7.73
C PRO A 463 8.91 -22.71 8.62
N SER A 464 9.76 -22.53 9.63
CA SER A 464 9.72 -21.36 10.53
C SER A 464 10.19 -20.11 9.79
N ILE A 465 11.27 -20.20 9.03
CA ILE A 465 11.78 -19.09 8.21
C ILE A 465 10.78 -18.74 7.10
N ARG A 466 10.13 -19.73 6.49
CA ARG A 466 9.05 -19.51 5.52
C ARG A 466 7.91 -18.68 6.11
N LYS A 467 7.55 -18.89 7.38
CA LYS A 467 6.51 -18.09 8.04
C LYS A 467 6.93 -16.64 8.27
N VAL A 468 8.20 -16.42 8.64
CA VAL A 468 8.76 -15.06 8.70
C VAL A 468 8.74 -14.41 7.32
N PHE A 469 9.13 -15.15 6.28
CA PHE A 469 9.11 -14.67 4.90
C PHE A 469 7.70 -14.28 4.47
N GLU A 470 6.71 -15.15 4.63
CA GLU A 470 5.31 -14.89 4.27
C GLU A 470 4.73 -13.68 5.02
N LYS A 471 5.09 -13.50 6.30
CA LYS A 471 4.65 -12.35 7.12
C LYS A 471 5.21 -11.03 6.58
N TYR A 472 6.52 -10.95 6.33
CA TYR A 472 7.19 -9.67 6.08
C TYR A 472 7.47 -9.36 4.61
N ASN A 473 7.53 -10.35 3.70
CA ASN A 473 7.88 -10.12 2.30
C ASN A 473 6.70 -9.78 1.38
N THR A 474 5.48 -9.65 1.92
CA THR A 474 4.24 -9.39 1.15
C THR A 474 3.96 -7.90 0.92
N ALA A 475 4.42 -7.01 1.81
CA ALA A 475 4.25 -5.57 1.62
C ALA A 475 5.03 -5.05 0.39
N LEU A 476 4.61 -3.90 -0.12
CA LEU A 476 5.34 -3.14 -1.13
C LEU A 476 6.02 -1.95 -0.46
N ALA A 477 7.16 -1.52 -1.02
CA ALA A 477 7.84 -0.30 -0.56
C ALA A 477 7.50 0.92 -1.44
N SER A 478 6.52 0.79 -2.36
CA SER A 478 6.25 1.77 -3.40
C SER A 478 4.77 1.92 -3.74
N SER A 479 4.32 3.16 -3.93
CA SER A 479 3.03 3.53 -4.53
C SER A 479 3.03 3.47 -6.06
N ALA A 480 4.16 3.18 -6.71
CA ALA A 480 4.25 3.17 -8.17
C ALA A 480 3.20 2.29 -8.90
N PRO A 481 2.75 1.13 -8.35
CA PRO A 481 1.66 0.38 -8.98
C PRO A 481 0.35 1.16 -9.08
N VAL A 482 0.01 1.98 -8.07
CA VAL A 482 -1.20 2.80 -8.11
C VAL A 482 -1.01 4.02 -9.01
N GLU A 483 0.18 4.61 -9.07
CA GLU A 483 0.50 5.72 -9.99
C GLU A 483 0.36 5.32 -11.46
N ARG A 484 0.76 4.08 -11.80
CA ARG A 484 0.49 3.51 -13.13
C ARG A 484 -1.00 3.35 -13.42
N ALA A 485 -1.80 2.94 -12.43
CA ALA A 485 -3.25 2.90 -12.57
C ALA A 485 -3.84 4.31 -12.79
N PHE A 486 -3.36 5.31 -12.05
CA PHE A 486 -3.76 6.71 -12.24
C PHE A 486 -3.35 7.28 -13.60
N SER A 487 -2.23 6.85 -14.17
CA SER A 487 -1.83 7.23 -15.52
C SER A 487 -2.87 6.80 -16.57
N TYR A 488 -3.43 5.59 -16.44
CA TYR A 488 -4.57 5.17 -17.26
C TYR A 488 -5.84 5.97 -16.94
N GLY A 489 -6.08 6.29 -15.67
CA GLY A 489 -7.16 7.18 -15.25
C GLY A 489 -7.08 8.56 -15.93
N GLY A 490 -5.88 9.16 -16.01
CA GLY A 490 -5.65 10.44 -16.69
C GLY A 490 -5.99 10.41 -18.18
N LEU A 491 -5.77 9.28 -18.86
CA LEU A 491 -6.18 9.08 -20.25
C LEU A 491 -7.72 9.00 -20.42
N LEU A 492 -8.43 8.57 -19.38
CA LEU A 492 -9.90 8.53 -19.38
C LEU A 492 -10.51 9.87 -18.97
N LEU A 493 -9.85 10.60 -18.05
CA LEU A 493 -10.24 11.92 -17.55
C LEU A 493 -9.82 13.04 -18.50
N THR A 494 -10.15 12.90 -19.79
CA THR A 494 -9.90 13.94 -20.79
C THR A 494 -11.14 14.82 -21.00
N PRO A 495 -11.00 16.08 -21.46
CA PRO A 495 -12.15 16.95 -21.73
C PRO A 495 -13.18 16.32 -22.68
N LYS A 496 -12.74 15.46 -23.60
CA LYS A 496 -13.60 14.73 -24.55
C LYS A 496 -14.38 13.56 -23.93
N ARG A 497 -14.02 13.14 -22.72
CA ARG A 497 -14.61 12.00 -21.98
C ARG A 497 -15.15 12.40 -20.61
N ALA A 498 -15.36 13.70 -20.39
CA ALA A 498 -15.81 14.27 -19.11
C ALA A 498 -17.21 13.81 -18.66
N THR A 499 -17.99 13.15 -19.53
CA THR A 499 -19.34 12.64 -19.24
C THR A 499 -19.36 11.25 -18.60
N LEU A 500 -18.21 10.59 -18.47
CA LEU A 500 -18.14 9.29 -17.80
C LEU A 500 -18.46 9.44 -16.31
N SER A 501 -19.35 8.58 -15.79
CA SER A 501 -19.62 8.50 -14.36
C SER A 501 -18.41 7.94 -13.61
N ASP A 502 -18.28 8.25 -12.32
CA ASP A 502 -17.19 7.76 -11.49
C ASP A 502 -17.16 6.22 -11.44
N GLU A 503 -18.32 5.56 -11.43
CA GLU A 503 -18.43 4.10 -11.50
C GLU A 503 -17.90 3.53 -12.82
N MET A 504 -18.13 4.22 -13.94
CA MET A 504 -17.61 3.79 -15.25
C MET A 504 -16.11 4.00 -15.34
N ILE A 505 -15.59 5.09 -14.79
CA ILE A 505 -14.15 5.34 -14.71
C ILE A 505 -13.47 4.25 -13.87
N ASP A 506 -14.00 3.96 -12.69
CA ASP A 506 -13.52 2.90 -11.78
C ASP A 506 -13.44 1.55 -12.52
N LYS A 507 -14.55 1.11 -13.14
CA LYS A 507 -14.60 -0.14 -13.91
C LYS A 507 -13.61 -0.15 -15.08
N LEU A 508 -13.51 0.93 -15.85
CA LEU A 508 -12.63 0.99 -17.02
C LEU A 508 -11.15 0.91 -16.65
N VAL A 509 -10.73 1.63 -15.60
CA VAL A 509 -9.33 1.58 -15.13
C VAL A 509 -9.03 0.18 -14.59
N VAL A 510 -9.90 -0.37 -13.75
CA VAL A 510 -9.71 -1.71 -13.17
C VAL A 510 -9.63 -2.78 -14.26
N LEU A 511 -10.51 -2.73 -15.28
CA LEU A 511 -10.45 -3.64 -16.42
C LEU A 511 -9.16 -3.45 -17.21
N LYS A 512 -8.76 -2.20 -17.51
CA LYS A 512 -7.55 -1.93 -18.27
C LYS A 512 -6.28 -2.44 -17.57
N VAL A 513 -6.18 -2.25 -16.25
CA VAL A 513 -5.03 -2.75 -15.48
C VAL A 513 -5.06 -4.27 -15.35
N SER A 514 -6.23 -4.87 -15.13
CA SER A 514 -6.37 -6.32 -14.98
C SER A 514 -6.08 -7.08 -16.27
N TYR A 515 -6.61 -6.62 -17.42
CA TYR A 515 -6.37 -7.25 -18.73
C TYR A 515 -5.02 -6.86 -19.36
N GLY A 516 -4.46 -5.71 -19.01
CA GLY A 516 -3.12 -5.28 -19.45
C GLY A 516 -1.98 -6.12 -18.84
N LYS A 517 -2.25 -6.92 -17.80
CA LYS A 517 -1.30 -7.85 -17.19
C LYS A 517 -1.23 -9.23 -17.88
N SER A 518 -2.13 -9.50 -18.83
CA SER A 518 -2.30 -10.79 -19.51
C SER A 518 -1.54 -10.92 -20.84
N ASN A 519 -0.88 -9.86 -21.29
CA ASN A 519 0.07 -9.84 -22.41
C ASN A 519 1.45 -9.41 -21.89
#